data_AF-A0A8J7D3X9-F1
#
_entry.id   AF-A0A8J7D3X9-F1
#
_cell.length_a   1.000
_cell.length_b   1.000
_cell.length_c   1.000
_cell.angle_alpha   90.00
_cell.angle_beta   90.00
_cell.angle_gamma   90.00
#
_symmetry.space_group_name_H-M   'P 1'
#
loop_
_entity.id
_entity.type
_entity.pdbx_description
1 polymer ?
#
loop_
_entity_poly.entity_id
_entity_poly.type
_entity_poly.pdbx_seq_one_letter_code
_entity_poly.pdbx_strand_id
1 'polypeptide(L)'
;MNQALSGELYLYAIRLGYPLVYDEVSHEWVPEDPTQYITGDADGNAKVTISDVTTMIDYLLSGYSTGINMDNADVDGSGKVTIEDVTLLIDFLLRGSWW
;
A
#
# COMPACT_ATOMS: atom_id res chain seq x y z
N MET A 1 -25.72 4.50 0.18
CA MET A 1 -25.42 5.91 0.50
C MET A 1 -23.91 6.04 0.43
N ASN A 2 -23.38 6.36 -0.74
CA ASN A 2 -21.94 6.56 -0.92
C ASN A 2 -21.74 8.07 -0.78
N GLN A 3 -21.10 8.50 0.30
CA GLN A 3 -20.70 9.89 0.42
C GLN A 3 -19.60 10.12 -0.60
N ALA A 4 -19.90 10.87 -1.66
CA ALA A 4 -18.88 11.48 -2.51
C ALA A 4 -17.94 12.25 -1.60
N LEU A 5 -16.63 12.01 -1.72
CA LEU A 5 -15.64 12.83 -1.06
C LEU A 5 -15.81 14.25 -1.61
N SER A 6 -16.09 15.22 -0.73
CA SER A 6 -16.37 16.58 -1.13
C SER A 6 -15.17 17.18 -1.87
N GLY A 7 -15.41 18.09 -2.83
CA GLY A 7 -14.35 18.74 -3.64
C GLY A 7 -13.22 19.43 -2.86
N GLU A 8 -13.31 19.51 -1.53
CA GLU A 8 -12.22 19.93 -0.64
C GLU A 8 -11.07 18.91 -0.57
N LEU A 9 -11.36 17.61 -0.63
CA LEU A 9 -10.32 16.56 -0.62
C LEU A 9 -9.48 16.57 -1.91
N TYR A 10 -10.12 16.86 -3.04
CA TYR A 10 -9.46 16.99 -4.34
C TYR A 10 -8.43 18.14 -4.35
N LEU A 11 -8.84 19.32 -3.87
CA LEU A 11 -7.94 20.48 -3.78
C LEU A 11 -6.83 20.28 -2.75
N TYR A 12 -7.12 19.58 -1.65
CA TYR A 12 -6.13 19.22 -0.64
C TYR A 12 -5.05 18.29 -1.21
N ALA A 13 -5.44 17.28 -1.98
CA ALA A 13 -4.50 16.35 -2.60
C ALA A 13 -3.56 17.03 -3.60
N ILE A 14 -4.10 17.90 -4.46
CA ILE A 14 -3.30 18.71 -5.39
C ILE A 14 -2.29 19.57 -4.63
N ARG A 15 -2.72 20.18 -3.52
CA ARG A 15 -1.85 21.03 -2.69
C ARG A 15 -0.70 20.26 -2.04
N LEU A 16 -0.92 18.99 -1.72
CA LEU A 16 0.09 18.09 -1.15
C LEU A 16 0.90 17.33 -2.20
N GLY A 17 0.54 17.45 -3.47
CA GLY A 17 1.24 16.78 -4.57
C GLY A 17 0.93 15.29 -4.70
N TYR A 18 -0.20 14.83 -4.16
CA TYR A 18 -0.63 13.45 -4.36
C TYR A 18 -1.02 13.23 -5.83
N PRO A 19 -0.67 12.08 -6.43
CA PRO A 19 -1.13 11.73 -7.77
C PRO A 19 -2.66 11.64 -7.82
N LEU A 20 -3.23 11.84 -9.01
CA LEU A 20 -4.66 11.66 -9.25
C LEU A 20 -4.87 10.39 -10.07
N VAL A 21 -5.82 9.55 -9.65
CA VAL A 21 -6.24 8.35 -10.37
C VAL A 21 -7.69 8.50 -10.84
N TYR A 22 -8.01 7.90 -11.98
CA TYR A 22 -9.37 7.89 -12.50
C TYR A 22 -10.14 6.74 -11.85
N ASP A 23 -11.16 7.06 -11.04
CA ASP A 23 -12.05 6.07 -10.47
C ASP A 23 -13.19 5.77 -11.46
N GLU A 24 -13.19 4.57 -12.03
CA GLU A 24 -14.21 4.12 -12.99
C GLU A 24 -15.61 3.99 -12.36
N VAL A 25 -15.71 3.85 -11.03
CA VAL A 25 -17.00 3.72 -10.34
C VAL A 25 -17.68 5.08 -10.22
N SER A 26 -16.94 6.09 -9.75
CA SER A 26 -17.45 7.45 -9.58
C SER A 26 -17.33 8.31 -10.84
N HIS A 27 -16.53 7.90 -11.83
CA HIS A 27 -16.18 8.67 -13.03
C HIS A 27 -15.48 10.00 -12.72
N GLU A 28 -14.78 10.09 -11.58
CA GLU A 28 -14.06 11.27 -11.14
C GLU A 28 -12.55 11.01 -11.03
N TRP A 29 -11.75 12.08 -11.19
CA TRP A 29 -10.35 12.05 -10.80
C TRP A 29 -10.30 12.20 -9.28
N VAL A 30 -9.95 11.12 -8.60
CA VAL A 30 -9.79 11.12 -7.16
C VAL A 30 -8.30 11.19 -6.82
N PRO A 31 -7.93 11.76 -5.66
CA PRO A 31 -6.61 11.52 -5.11
C PRO A 31 -6.33 10.02 -5.13
N GLU A 32 -5.13 9.63 -5.59
CA GLU A 32 -4.55 8.37 -5.15
C GLU A 32 -4.71 8.32 -3.64
N ASP A 33 -5.49 7.36 -3.15
CA ASP A 33 -5.71 7.23 -1.71
C ASP A 33 -4.47 6.55 -1.13
N PRO A 34 -3.56 7.29 -0.46
CA PRO A 34 -2.38 6.68 0.16
C PRO A 34 -2.77 5.78 1.34
N THR A 35 -4.06 5.76 1.73
CA THR A 35 -4.63 4.90 2.76
C THR A 35 -5.31 3.66 2.20
N GLN A 36 -5.20 3.40 0.90
CA GLN A 36 -5.70 2.15 0.34
C GLN A 36 -4.89 0.99 0.93
N TYR A 37 -5.53 0.27 1.85
CA TYR A 37 -4.96 -0.92 2.45
C TYR A 37 -4.84 -2.00 1.38
N ILE A 38 -3.62 -2.23 0.91
CA ILE A 38 -3.28 -3.24 -0.09
C ILE A 38 -2.25 -4.16 0.56
N THR A 39 -2.71 -5.32 1.03
CA THR A 39 -1.84 -6.33 1.64
C THR A 39 -0.67 -6.66 0.71
N GLY A 40 0.55 -6.45 1.20
CA GLY A 40 1.80 -6.68 0.47
C GLY A 40 2.38 -5.47 -0.27
N ASP A 41 1.69 -4.33 -0.34
CA ASP A 41 2.20 -3.07 -0.93
C ASP A 41 3.00 -2.28 0.12
N ALA A 42 4.18 -2.79 0.45
CA ALA A 42 5.03 -2.27 1.52
C ALA A 42 5.65 -0.90 1.17
N ASP A 43 5.85 -0.60 -0.12
CA ASP A 43 6.37 0.70 -0.55
C ASP A 43 5.27 1.75 -0.79
N GLY A 44 4.00 1.33 -0.81
CA GLY A 44 2.83 2.20 -0.89
C GLY A 44 2.55 2.74 -2.28
N ASN A 45 3.01 2.07 -3.34
CA ASN A 45 2.84 2.49 -4.74
C ASN A 45 1.55 1.97 -5.39
N ALA A 46 0.68 1.34 -4.62
CA ALA A 46 -0.57 0.71 -5.02
C ALA A 46 -0.40 -0.55 -5.90
N LYS A 47 0.77 -1.18 -5.90
CA LYS A 47 1.03 -2.43 -6.62
C LYS A 47 1.85 -3.37 -5.77
N VAL A 48 1.43 -4.63 -5.73
CA VAL A 48 2.15 -5.69 -5.03
C VAL A 48 3.16 -6.35 -5.98
N THR A 49 4.44 -6.11 -5.75
CA THR A 49 5.54 -6.53 -6.64
C THR A 49 6.77 -7.02 -5.85
N ILE A 50 7.84 -7.40 -6.56
CA ILE A 50 9.11 -7.78 -5.92
C ILE A 50 9.84 -6.59 -5.27
N SER A 51 9.48 -5.34 -5.63
CA SER A 51 10.03 -4.15 -4.98
C SER A 51 9.59 -4.11 -3.51
N ASP A 52 8.35 -4.49 -3.21
CA ASP A 52 7.81 -4.54 -1.85
C ASP A 52 8.58 -5.51 -0.97
N VAL A 53 8.92 -6.69 -1.49
CA VAL A 53 9.79 -7.67 -0.83
C VAL A 53 11.14 -7.05 -0.49
N THR A 54 11.74 -6.31 -1.43
CA THR A 54 13.04 -5.66 -1.23
C THR A 54 12.94 -4.57 -0.15
N THR A 55 11.88 -3.75 -0.21
CA THR A 55 11.56 -2.71 0.77
C THR A 55 11.41 -3.29 2.19
N MET A 56 10.71 -4.42 2.34
CA MET A 56 10.56 -5.10 3.64
C MET A 56 11.88 -5.67 4.16
N ILE A 57 12.71 -6.27 3.29
CA ILE A 57 14.03 -6.79 3.70
C ILE A 57 14.93 -5.66 4.16
N ASP A 58 14.98 -4.54 3.44
CA ASP A 58 15.76 -3.36 3.81
C ASP A 58 15.28 -2.78 5.16
N TYR A 59 13.97 -2.77 5.40
CA TYR A 59 13.39 -2.39 6.69
C TYR A 59 13.87 -3.27 7.84
N LEU A 60 13.82 -4.59 7.69
CA LEU A 60 14.28 -5.53 8.72
C LEU A 60 15.80 -5.43 8.96
N LEU A 61 16.60 -5.33 7.90
CA LEU A 61 18.06 -5.27 7.99
C LEU A 61 18.59 -3.92 8.49
N SER A 62 17.85 -2.83 8.26
CA SER A 62 18.21 -1.48 8.73
C SER A 62 17.86 -1.25 10.21
N GLY A 63 17.36 -2.27 10.91
CA GLY A 63 16.88 -2.12 12.28
C GLY A 63 15.65 -1.23 12.36
N TYR A 64 14.74 -1.35 11.38
CA TYR A 64 13.46 -0.64 11.32
C TYR A 64 13.57 0.87 11.08
N SER A 65 14.65 1.32 10.42
CA SER A 65 14.92 2.76 10.22
C SER A 65 14.46 3.30 8.87
N THR A 66 14.23 2.44 7.86
CA THR A 66 13.61 2.85 6.60
C THR A 66 12.10 2.99 6.75
N GLY A 67 11.50 3.93 6.04
CA GLY A 67 10.05 4.10 6.02
C GLY A 67 9.39 3.07 5.10
N ILE A 68 8.36 2.39 5.59
CA ILE A 68 7.50 1.49 4.83
C ILE A 68 6.04 1.75 5.23
N ASN A 69 5.08 1.26 4.45
CA ASN A 69 3.69 1.21 4.88
C ASN A 69 3.49 0.00 5.81
N MET A 70 3.47 0.25 7.12
CA MET A 70 3.39 -0.79 8.15
C MET A 70 2.12 -1.63 8.07
N ASP A 71 0.98 -1.00 7.75
CA ASP A 71 -0.30 -1.69 7.67
C ASP A 71 -0.32 -2.63 6.46
N ASN A 72 0.18 -2.16 5.31
CA ASN A 72 0.25 -2.99 4.09
C ASN A 72 1.30 -4.10 4.21
N ALA A 73 2.42 -3.86 4.90
CA ALA A 73 3.51 -4.82 5.05
C ALA A 73 3.26 -5.90 6.11
N ASP A 74 2.26 -5.74 6.98
CA ASP A 74 1.79 -6.75 7.93
C ASP A 74 0.83 -7.72 7.21
N VAL A 75 1.42 -8.67 6.49
CA VAL A 75 0.72 -9.57 5.57
C VAL A 75 -0.09 -10.62 6.33
N ASP A 76 0.40 -11.06 7.50
CA ASP A 76 -0.31 -12.01 8.35
C ASP A 76 -1.30 -11.36 9.33
N GLY A 77 -1.26 -10.03 9.47
CA GLY A 77 -2.15 -9.27 10.35
C GLY A 77 -1.81 -9.42 11.83
N SER A 78 -0.57 -9.77 12.17
CA SER A 78 -0.09 -9.96 13.54
C SER A 78 0.12 -8.65 14.31
N GLY A 79 0.07 -7.51 13.61
CA GLY A 79 0.40 -6.18 14.13
C GLY A 79 1.91 -5.90 14.12
N LYS A 80 2.71 -6.71 13.43
CA LYS A 80 4.17 -6.56 13.32
C LYS A 80 4.65 -6.98 11.94
N VAL A 81 5.59 -6.22 11.39
CA VAL A 81 6.28 -6.60 10.16
C VAL A 81 7.52 -7.43 10.51
N THR A 82 7.53 -8.69 10.07
CA THR A 82 8.57 -9.68 10.36
C THR A 82 9.00 -10.44 9.10
N ILE A 83 9.91 -11.41 9.25
CA ILE A 83 10.34 -12.27 8.14
C ILE A 83 9.21 -13.22 7.69
N GLU A 84 8.19 -13.45 8.52
CA GLU A 84 7.03 -14.28 8.17
C GLU A 84 6.19 -13.57 7.09
N ASP A 85 5.98 -12.27 7.22
CA ASP A 85 5.29 -11.44 6.21
C ASP A 85 6.03 -11.44 4.87
N VAL A 86 7.36 -11.32 4.91
CA VAL A 86 8.20 -11.42 3.70
C VAL A 86 8.01 -12.77 3.01
N THR A 87 7.96 -13.85 3.79
CA THR A 87 7.80 -15.21 3.27
C THR A 87 6.42 -15.40 2.63
N LEU A 88 5.37 -14.88 3.26
CA LEU A 88 4.00 -14.91 2.74
C LEU A 88 3.86 -14.09 1.46
N LEU A 89 4.48 -12.91 1.40
CA LEU A 89 4.47 -12.08 0.20
C LEU A 89 5.17 -12.78 -0.98
N ILE A 90 6.30 -13.44 -0.74
CA ILE A 90 6.98 -14.25 -1.77
C ILE A 90 6.08 -15.41 -2.24
N ASP A 91 5.42 -16.12 -1.33
CA ASP A 91 4.49 -17.21 -1.69
C ASP A 91 3.36 -16.70 -2.59
N PHE A 92 2.77 -15.56 -2.24
CA PHE A 92 1.75 -14.90 -3.06
C PHE A 92 2.27 -14.54 -4.45
N LEU A 93 3.45 -13.91 -4.56
CA LEU A 93 4.00 -13.50 -5.86
C LEU A 93 4.31 -14.71 -6.76
N LEU A 94 4.65 -15.86 -6.18
CA LEU A 94 4.92 -17.09 -6.92
C LEU A 94 3.65 -17.85 -7.33
N ARG A 95 2.59 -17.80 -6.50
CA ARG A 95 1.35 -18.55 -6.72
C ARG A 95 0.27 -17.74 -7.45
N GLY A 96 0.28 -16.42 -7.27
CA GLY A 96 -0.77 -15.51 -7.73
C GLY A 96 -2.04 -15.52 -6.87
N SER A 97 -2.01 -16.11 -5.67
CA SER A 97 -3.15 -16.12 -4.75
C SER A 97 -2.71 -16.19 -3.30
N TRP A 98 -3.52 -15.58 -2.42
CA TRP A 98 -3.44 -15.81 -0.98
C TRP A 98 -4.13 -17.14 -0.65
N TRP A 99 -3.49 -17.97 0.18
CA TRP A 99 -3.97 -19.29 0.67
C TRP A 99 -4.31 -20.33 -0.42
#